data_AF-A0A2W4RRF3-F1
#
_entry.id   AF-A0A2W4RRF3-F1
#
_cell.length_a   1.000
_cell.length_b   1.000
_cell.length_c   1.000
_cell.angle_alpha   90.00
_cell.angle_beta   90.00
_cell.angle_gamma   90.00
#
_symmetry.space_group_name_H-M   'P 1'
#
loop_
_entity.id
_entity.type
_entity.pdbx_description
1 polymer ?
#
loop_
_entity_poly.entity_id
_entity_poly.type
_entity_poly.pdbx_seq_one_letter_code
_entity_poly.pdbx_strand_id
1 'polypeptide(L)'
;MYLQLNRKFEEVLEPLGHEAANFFLAASLYHAHKISFSAAAALADLSFEAFLSRLEEHFDSGFCIADATVVEDIDNVANIMSHQ
;
A
#
# COMPACT_ATOMS: atom_id res chain seq x y z
N MET A 1 16.53 -13.22 4.37
CA MET A 1 17.11 -12.29 3.38
C MET A 1 16.81 -10.89 3.87
N TYR A 2 17.82 -10.05 4.13
CA TYR A 2 17.61 -8.66 4.54
C TYR A 2 17.44 -7.78 3.30
N LEU A 3 16.42 -6.93 3.29
CA LEU A 3 16.23 -5.96 2.23
C LEU A 3 17.33 -4.89 2.37
N GLN A 4 18.23 -4.78 1.39
CA GLN A 4 19.19 -3.66 1.34
C GLN A 4 18.62 -2.58 0.42
N LEU A 5 18.16 -1.49 1.01
CA LEU A 5 17.81 -0.28 0.26
C LEU A 5 19.07 0.29 -0.38
N ASN A 6 18.93 0.81 -1.60
CA ASN A 6 20.00 1.56 -2.23
C ASN A 6 20.26 2.82 -1.39
N ARG A 7 21.52 3.08 -1.00
CA ARG A 7 21.90 4.24 -0.17
C ARG A 7 21.46 5.58 -0.76
N LYS A 8 21.27 5.67 -2.08
CA LYS A 8 20.73 6.87 -2.72
C LYS A 8 19.30 7.21 -2.26
N PHE A 9 18.55 6.24 -1.75
CA PHE A 9 17.26 6.49 -1.12
C PHE A 9 17.41 7.15 0.25
N GLU A 10 18.52 6.93 0.98
CA GLU A 10 18.72 7.53 2.30
C GLU A 10 18.70 9.07 2.19
N GLU A 11 19.41 9.65 1.23
CA GLU A 11 19.43 11.11 0.98
C GLU A 11 18.06 11.69 0.62
N VAL A 12 17.22 10.92 -0.08
CA VAL A 12 15.88 11.34 -0.48
C VAL A 12 14.87 11.19 0.65
N LEU A 13 15.02 10.16 1.48
CA LEU A 13 14.10 9.80 2.57
C LEU A 13 14.43 10.52 3.88
N GLU A 14 15.67 10.93 4.10
CA GLU A 14 16.11 11.69 5.28
C GLU A 14 15.20 12.89 5.61
N PRO A 15 14.82 13.78 4.67
CA PRO A 15 13.92 14.89 4.96
C PRO A 15 12.48 14.46 5.27
N LEU A 16 12.08 13.23 4.90
CA LEU A 16 10.74 12.69 5.09
C LEU A 16 10.60 11.89 6.41
N GLY A 17 11.71 11.71 7.12
CA GLY A 17 11.78 11.05 8.43
C GLY A 17 12.23 9.58 8.35
N HIS A 18 12.63 9.05 9.50
CA HIS A 18 13.25 7.72 9.63
C HIS A 18 12.36 6.58 9.11
N GLU A 19 11.05 6.69 9.32
CA GLU A 19 10.06 5.68 8.90
C GLU A 19 9.56 5.85 7.45
N ALA A 20 10.07 6.85 6.72
CA ALA A 20 9.64 7.11 5.35
C ALA A 20 9.92 5.90 4.44
N ALA A 21 11.02 5.19 4.63
CA ALA A 21 11.36 3.98 3.86
C ALA A 21 10.26 2.91 3.95
N ASN A 22 9.82 2.62 5.18
CA ASN A 22 8.79 1.62 5.46
C ASN A 22 7.44 2.06 4.89
N PHE A 23 7.09 3.33 5.07
CA PHE A 23 5.88 3.92 4.51
C PHE A 23 5.83 3.83 2.98
N PHE A 24 6.84 4.35 2.28
CA PHE A 24 6.84 4.38 0.81
C PHE A 24 6.87 2.98 0.21
N LEU A 25 7.55 2.03 0.84
CA LEU A 25 7.55 0.64 0.40
C LEU A 25 6.18 -0.01 0.60
N ALA A 26 5.56 0.17 1.77
CA ALA A 26 4.21 -0.32 2.04
C ALA A 26 3.16 0.30 1.10
N ALA A 27 3.22 1.62 0.89
CA ALA A 27 2.38 2.35 -0.06
C ALA A 27 2.55 1.83 -1.48
N SER A 28 3.79 1.60 -1.92
CA SER A 28 4.07 1.05 -3.26
C SER A 28 3.51 -0.36 -3.43
N LEU A 29 3.63 -1.22 -2.41
CA LEU A 29 3.06 -2.57 -2.44
C LEU A 29 1.53 -2.55 -2.44
N TYR A 30 0.93 -1.60 -1.71
CA TYR A 30 -0.51 -1.37 -1.72
C TYR A 30 -1.01 -0.91 -3.09
N HIS A 31 -0.40 0.13 -3.67
CA HIS A 31 -0.75 0.60 -5.02
C HIS A 31 -0.48 -0.45 -6.11
N ALA A 32 0.46 -1.37 -5.89
CA ALA A 32 0.71 -2.51 -6.78
C ALA A 32 -0.25 -3.70 -6.55
N HIS A 33 -1.26 -3.54 -5.68
CA HIS A 33 -2.24 -4.57 -5.29
C HIS A 33 -1.60 -5.88 -4.79
N LYS A 34 -0.43 -5.78 -4.13
CA LYS A 34 0.26 -6.96 -3.56
C LYS A 34 -0.13 -7.26 -2.13
N ILE A 35 -0.64 -6.25 -1.42
CA ILE A 35 -1.07 -6.34 -0.03
C ILE A 35 -2.33 -5.50 0.18
N SER A 36 -3.14 -5.87 1.18
CA SER A 36 -4.28 -5.05 1.59
C SER A 36 -3.84 -3.73 2.23
N PHE A 37 -4.74 -2.76 2.29
CA PHE A 37 -4.48 -1.49 2.98
C PHE A 37 -4.11 -1.68 4.45
N SER A 38 -4.81 -2.58 5.16
CA SER A 38 -4.51 -2.89 6.56
C SER A 38 -3.13 -3.50 6.76
N ALA A 39 -2.69 -4.37 5.83
CA ALA A 39 -1.33 -4.92 5.84
C ALA A 39 -0.29 -3.84 5.53
N ALA A 40 -0.58 -2.90 4.62
CA ALA A 40 0.30 -1.78 4.32
C ALA A 40 0.49 -0.84 5.52
N ALA A 41 -0.60 -0.47 6.20
CA ALA A 41 -0.53 0.35 7.42
C ALA A 41 0.29 -0.33 8.51
N ALA A 42 0.09 -1.63 8.74
CA ALA A 42 0.86 -2.41 9.71
C ALA A 42 2.35 -2.50 9.35
N LEU A 43 2.69 -2.69 8.06
CA LEU A 43 4.09 -2.71 7.60
C LEU A 43 4.78 -1.34 7.69
N ALA A 44 4.01 -0.25 7.64
CA ALA A 44 4.50 1.09 7.85
C ALA A 44 4.59 1.51 9.33
N ASP A 45 4.20 0.62 10.26
CA ASP A 45 4.06 0.89 11.70
C ASP A 45 3.12 2.09 11.99
N LEU A 46 2.04 2.19 11.21
CA LEU A 46 1.06 3.26 11.30
C LEU A 46 -0.35 2.72 11.59
N SER A 47 -1.16 3.55 12.26
CA SER A 47 -2.60 3.30 12.33
C SER A 47 -3.23 3.49 10.94
N PHE A 48 -4.44 2.94 10.76
CA PHE A 48 -5.19 3.07 9.50
C PHE A 48 -5.33 4.54 9.08
N GLU A 49 -5.74 5.42 10.00
CA GLU A 49 -5.95 6.85 9.76
C GLU A 49 -4.63 7.58 9.47
N ALA A 50 -3.56 7.25 10.19
CA ALA A 50 -2.25 7.86 9.98
C ALA A 50 -1.65 7.46 8.62
N PHE A 51 -1.84 6.20 8.21
CA PHE A 51 -1.43 5.72 6.89
C PHE A 51 -2.22 6.41 5.77
N LEU A 52 -3.53 6.60 5.96
CA LEU A 52 -4.39 7.32 5.01
C LEU A 52 -3.94 8.78 4.83
N SER A 53 -3.74 9.51 5.94
CA SER A 53 -3.27 10.91 5.90
C SER A 53 -1.94 11.04 5.13
N ARG A 54 -0.99 10.13 5.39
CA ARG A 54 0.30 10.17 4.69
C ARG A 54 0.20 9.79 3.22
N LEU A 55 -0.74 8.92 2.82
CA LEU A 55 -1.01 8.65 1.41
C LEU A 55 -1.54 9.89 0.70
N GLU A 56 -2.51 10.57 1.31
CA GLU A 56 -3.05 11.83 0.78
C GLU A 56 -1.98 12.92 0.66
N GLU A 57 -1.10 13.05 1.67
CA GLU A 57 0.00 14.01 1.68
C GLU A 57 1.07 13.75 0.60
N HIS A 58 1.38 12.49 0.30
CA HIS A 58 2.52 12.15 -0.56
C HIS A 58 2.15 11.71 -1.97
N PHE A 59 0.93 11.24 -2.20
CA PHE A 59 0.51 10.69 -3.49
C PHE A 59 -0.65 11.47 -4.13
N ASP A 60 -1.14 12.54 -3.47
CA ASP A 60 -2.35 13.29 -3.87
C ASP A 60 -3.56 12.37 -4.15
N SER A 61 -3.52 11.15 -3.59
CA SER A 61 -4.52 10.11 -3.71
C SER A 61 -4.60 9.39 -2.37
N GLY A 62 -5.76 9.43 -1.73
CA GLY A 62 -6.02 8.69 -0.50
C GLY A 62 -6.22 7.20 -0.78
N PHE A 63 -7.18 6.59 -0.08
CA PHE A 63 -7.53 5.20 -0.29
C PHE A 63 -7.82 4.92 -1.78
N CYS A 64 -6.99 4.10 -2.42
CA CYS A 64 -7.26 3.63 -3.77
C CYS A 64 -8.46 2.67 -3.72
N ILE A 65 -9.65 3.19 -4.02
CA ILE A 65 -10.86 2.41 -4.39
C ILE A 65 -10.69 1.80 -5.81
N ALA A 66 -9.44 1.54 -6.24
CA ALA A 66 -9.18 0.56 -7.30
C ALA A 66 -9.19 -0.80 -6.61
N ASP A 67 -10.38 -1.17 -6.20
CA ASP A 67 -10.73 -2.27 -5.34
C ASP A 67 -10.28 -3.59 -6.02
N ALA A 68 -9.15 -4.14 -5.60
CA ALA A 68 -8.87 -5.56 -5.86
C ALA A 68 -9.93 -6.44 -5.19
N THR A 69 -10.65 -5.92 -4.19
CA THR A 69 -11.80 -6.55 -3.54
C THR A 69 -13.08 -6.50 -4.40
N VAL A 70 -13.34 -5.43 -5.17
CA VAL A 70 -14.38 -5.45 -6.23
C VAL A 70 -13.97 -6.37 -7.38
N VAL A 71 -12.70 -6.44 -7.76
CA VAL A 71 -12.25 -7.37 -8.82
C VAL A 71 -12.31 -8.82 -8.34
N GLU A 72 -11.83 -9.15 -7.14
CA GLU A 72 -11.97 -10.49 -6.54
C GLU A 72 -13.44 -10.85 -6.34
N ASP A 73 -14.29 -9.95 -5.82
CA ASP A 73 -15.71 -10.25 -5.64
C ASP A 73 -16.45 -10.37 -6.99
N ILE A 74 -16.12 -9.55 -8.00
CA ILE A 74 -16.68 -9.69 -9.35
C ILE A 74 -16.22 -11.00 -10.00
N ASP A 75 -14.94 -11.35 -9.90
CA ASP A 75 -14.41 -12.61 -10.44
C ASP A 75 -15.01 -13.82 -9.71
N ASN A 76 -15.17 -13.73 -8.38
CA ASN A 76 -15.83 -14.76 -7.58
C ASN A 76 -17.31 -14.91 -7.96
N VAL A 77 -18.05 -13.80 -8.17
CA VAL A 77 -19.46 -13.83 -8.61
C VAL A 77 -19.59 -14.36 -10.04
N ALA A 78 -18.70 -13.95 -10.96
CA ALA A 78 -18.70 -14.43 -12.34
C ALA A 78 -18.41 -15.94 -12.42
N ASN A 79 -17.54 -16.45 -11.56
CA ASN A 79 -17.22 -17.88 -11.47
C ASN A 79 -18.40 -18.70 -10.90
N ILE A 80 -19.16 -18.16 -9.94
CA ILE A 80 -20.37 -18.79 -9.40
C ILE A 80 -21.49 -18.84 -10.46
N MET A 81 -21.66 -17.79 -11.27
CA MET A 81 -22.68 -17.75 -12.32
C MET A 81 -22.37 -18.62 -13.55
N SER A 82 -21.09 -18.97 -13.76
CA SER A 82 -20.65 -19.82 -14.87
C SER A 82 -20.79 -21.32 -14.58
N HIS A 83 -21.13 -21.70 -13.34
CA HIS A 83 -21.30 -23.08 -12.88
C HIS A 83 -22.77 -23.43 -12.55
N GLN A 84 -23.75 -22.65 -13.02
CA GLN A 84 -25.16 -23.03 -13.13
C GLN A 84 -25.53 -23.31 -14.59
#